data_AF-A0A1K0FU37-F1
#
_entry.id   AF-A0A1K0FU37-F1
#
_cell.length_a   1.000
_cell.length_b   1.000
_cell.length_c   1.000
_cell.angle_alpha   90.00
_cell.angle_beta   90.00
_cell.angle_gamma   90.00
#
_symmetry.space_group_name_H-M   'P 1'
#
loop_
_entity.id
_entity.type
_entity.pdbx_description
1 polymer ?
#
loop_
_entity_poly.entity_id
_entity_poly.type
_entity_poly.pdbx_seq_one_letter_code
_entity_poly.pdbx_strand_id
1 'polypeptide(L)'
;MVAAQCPQWTGLSVTPLPDEVEGTDHVLFRIGGELVARMPKIGWAVGQAESDARWLPVLASHLPARIPVPLHLGRPGAGYPWRWTVVPWIGGSTPPRQGSADIALARDLAAFARALHAVDPSGGRSQARETYREAMGYDGATWRRACGWALAPALTGLDYYRHTFPRMAEGCRRMIRAVIAELAVNPAGRRR
;
A
#
# COMPACT_ATOMS: atom_id res chain seq x y z
N MET A 1 2.32 5.32 -25.55
CA MET A 1 1.68 5.71 -24.27
C MET A 1 2.47 6.78 -23.52
N VAL A 2 3.73 6.54 -23.14
CA VAL A 2 4.55 7.53 -22.40
C VAL A 2 4.66 8.86 -23.13
N ALA A 3 5.16 8.89 -24.37
CA ALA A 3 5.33 10.12 -25.14
C ALA A 3 4.01 10.92 -25.33
N ALA A 4 2.87 10.22 -25.38
CA ALA A 4 1.56 10.87 -25.53
C ALA A 4 1.07 11.56 -24.25
N GLN A 5 1.54 11.13 -23.07
CA GLN A 5 1.11 11.67 -21.77
C GLN A 5 2.20 12.48 -21.05
N CYS A 6 3.46 12.30 -21.44
CA CYS A 6 4.64 12.96 -20.89
C CYS A 6 5.57 13.46 -22.01
N PRO A 7 5.25 14.60 -22.65
CA PRO A 7 6.03 15.13 -23.76
C PRO A 7 7.51 15.35 -23.42
N GLN A 8 7.84 15.66 -22.15
CA GLN A 8 9.20 15.86 -21.66
C GLN A 8 10.08 14.60 -21.71
N TRP A 9 9.49 13.41 -21.89
CA TRP A 9 10.22 12.14 -22.02
C TRP A 9 10.16 11.58 -23.45
N THR A 10 9.72 12.39 -24.40
CA THR A 10 9.71 12.00 -25.82
C THR A 10 11.14 11.78 -26.32
N GLY A 11 11.34 10.72 -27.09
CA GLY A 11 12.67 10.35 -27.63
C GLY A 11 13.54 9.53 -26.68
N LEU A 12 13.15 9.33 -25.42
CA LEU A 12 13.83 8.38 -24.54
C LEU A 12 13.55 6.95 -24.98
N SER A 13 14.58 6.10 -24.94
CA SER A 13 14.44 4.68 -25.22
C SER A 13 13.53 4.02 -24.19
N VAL A 14 12.71 3.06 -24.62
CA VAL A 14 11.87 2.26 -23.75
C VAL A 14 12.24 0.80 -23.93
N THR A 15 12.74 0.16 -22.87
CA THR A 15 13.13 -1.26 -22.90
C THR A 15 12.48 -2.03 -21.75
N PRO A 16 11.94 -3.22 -21.99
CA PRO A 16 11.44 -4.06 -20.90
C PRO A 16 12.61 -4.44 -19.96
N LEU A 17 12.35 -4.52 -18.65
CA LEU A 17 13.29 -5.17 -17.75
C LEU A 17 13.21 -6.70 -17.95
N PRO A 18 14.30 -7.44 -17.70
CA PRO A 18 14.30 -8.89 -17.77
C PRO A 18 13.26 -9.53 -16.84
N ASP A 19 12.70 -10.67 -17.25
CA ASP A 19 11.64 -11.39 -16.52
C ASP A 19 12.08 -11.77 -15.09
N GLU A 20 13.38 -11.96 -14.84
CA GLU A 20 13.93 -12.27 -13.52
C GLU A 20 13.80 -11.11 -12.52
N VAL A 21 13.62 -9.88 -13.03
CA VAL A 21 13.40 -8.65 -12.26
C VAL A 21 11.92 -8.25 -12.25
N GLU A 22 11.09 -8.94 -13.05
CA GLU A 22 9.67 -8.65 -13.19
C GLU A 22 8.89 -9.12 -11.95
N GLY A 23 7.97 -8.26 -11.48
CA GLY A 23 7.13 -8.58 -10.34
C GLY A 23 5.95 -9.47 -10.75
N THR A 24 5.33 -10.14 -9.77
CA THR A 24 4.08 -10.89 -9.98
C THR A 24 2.97 -9.98 -10.52
N ASP A 25 2.92 -8.73 -10.05
CA ASP A 25 1.81 -7.81 -10.31
C ASP A 25 2.03 -6.86 -11.50
N HIS A 26 3.28 -6.57 -11.87
CA HIS A 26 3.63 -5.51 -12.82
C HIS A 26 4.70 -5.94 -13.81
N VAL A 27 4.52 -5.56 -15.09
CA VAL A 27 5.61 -5.46 -16.06
C VAL A 27 6.34 -4.15 -15.84
N LEU A 28 7.67 -4.18 -15.90
CA LEU A 28 8.50 -3.00 -15.72
C LEU A 28 9.21 -2.63 -17.03
N PHE A 29 9.23 -1.35 -17.38
CA PHE A 29 9.98 -0.83 -18.53
C PHE A 29 10.93 0.27 -18.10
N ARG A 30 12.21 0.18 -18.48
CA ARG A 30 13.15 1.30 -18.40
C ARG A 30 12.75 2.37 -19.41
N ILE A 31 12.82 3.62 -18.99
CA ILE A 31 12.66 4.79 -19.85
C ILE A 31 13.94 5.61 -19.71
N GLY A 32 14.78 5.58 -20.75
CA GLY A 32 16.14 6.10 -20.69
C GLY A 32 16.96 5.51 -19.54
N GLY A 33 17.89 6.31 -18.99
CA GLY A 33 18.79 5.91 -17.90
C GLY A 33 18.26 6.11 -16.48
N GLU A 34 17.13 6.80 -16.30
CA GLU A 34 16.77 7.33 -14.98
C GLU A 34 15.35 6.98 -14.52
N LEU A 35 14.53 6.34 -15.36
CA LEU A 35 13.10 6.17 -15.08
C LEU A 35 12.60 4.74 -15.31
N VAL A 36 11.59 4.33 -14.57
CA VAL A 36 10.89 3.06 -14.75
C VAL A 36 9.39 3.31 -14.87
N ALA A 37 8.76 2.79 -15.93
CA ALA A 37 7.33 2.60 -15.96
C ALA A 37 6.96 1.28 -15.28
N ARG A 38 6.01 1.34 -14.35
CA ARG A 38 5.42 0.20 -13.66
C ARG A 38 4.01 0.02 -14.21
N MET A 39 3.78 -1.08 -14.92
CA MET A 39 2.53 -1.35 -15.62
C MET A 39 1.88 -2.59 -15.01
N PRO A 40 0.76 -2.47 -14.28
CA PRO A 40 0.00 -3.63 -13.82
C PRO A 40 -0.22 -4.67 -14.94
N LYS A 41 -0.13 -5.96 -14.62
CA LYS A 41 -0.41 -7.05 -15.57
C LYS A 41 -1.64 -7.90 -15.20
N ILE A 42 -2.24 -7.63 -14.04
CA ILE A 42 -3.36 -8.39 -13.48
C ILE A 42 -4.37 -7.50 -12.77
N GLY A 43 -5.64 -7.93 -12.78
CA GLY A 43 -6.79 -7.11 -12.39
C GLY A 43 -6.82 -6.65 -10.92
N TRP A 44 -6.23 -7.41 -9.98
CA TRP A 44 -6.17 -6.97 -8.57
C TRP A 44 -5.11 -5.91 -8.31
N ALA A 45 -4.13 -5.74 -9.21
CA ALA A 45 -3.08 -4.74 -9.07
C ALA A 45 -3.51 -3.35 -9.60
N VAL A 46 -4.72 -3.21 -10.14
CA VAL A 46 -5.18 -2.00 -10.85
C VAL A 46 -5.17 -0.76 -9.96
N GLY A 47 -5.53 -0.88 -8.67
CA GLY A 47 -5.53 0.25 -7.74
C GLY A 47 -4.15 0.61 -7.16
N GLN A 48 -3.10 -0.16 -7.49
CA GLN A 48 -1.78 0.04 -6.90
C GLN A 48 -1.12 1.33 -7.41
N ALA A 49 -1.34 1.70 -8.68
CA ALA A 49 -0.79 2.91 -9.27
C ALA A 49 -1.29 4.18 -8.54
N GLU A 50 -2.58 4.24 -8.23
CA GLU A 50 -3.20 5.33 -7.48
C GLU A 50 -2.77 5.33 -6.02
N SER A 51 -2.68 4.15 -5.41
CA SER A 51 -2.17 4.00 -4.04
C SER A 51 -0.74 4.52 -3.93
N ASP A 52 0.14 4.13 -4.85
CA ASP A 52 1.53 4.56 -4.91
C ASP A 52 1.63 6.08 -5.08
N ALA A 53 0.86 6.65 -6.01
CA ALA A 53 0.82 8.10 -6.25
C ALA A 53 0.32 8.89 -5.03
N ARG A 54 -0.56 8.31 -4.22
CA ARG A 54 -1.08 8.92 -3.00
C ARG A 54 -0.10 8.84 -1.84
N TRP A 55 0.50 7.66 -1.62
CA TRP A 55 1.21 7.36 -0.36
C TRP A 55 2.71 7.55 -0.42
N LEU A 56 3.35 7.27 -1.56
CA LEU A 56 4.82 7.35 -1.64
C LEU A 56 5.35 8.78 -1.43
N PRO A 57 4.71 9.86 -1.90
CA PRO A 57 5.15 11.22 -1.54
C PRO A 57 5.09 11.51 -0.05
N VAL A 58 4.04 11.04 0.64
CA VAL A 58 3.88 11.21 2.09
C VAL A 58 4.98 10.44 2.82
N LEU A 59 5.17 9.16 2.48
CA LEU A 59 6.19 8.31 3.10
C LEU A 59 7.60 8.85 2.87
N ALA A 60 7.92 9.37 1.69
CA ALA A 60 9.25 9.85 1.36
C ALA A 60 9.75 10.97 2.29
N SER A 61 8.84 11.78 2.84
CA SER A 61 9.19 12.84 3.79
C SER A 61 9.57 12.33 5.19
N HIS A 62 9.27 11.06 5.49
CA HIS A 62 9.48 10.45 6.80
C HIS A 62 10.56 9.35 6.80
N LEU A 63 10.88 8.79 5.63
CA LEU A 63 11.76 7.63 5.54
C LEU A 63 13.23 8.05 5.43
N PRO A 64 14.15 7.31 6.09
CA PRO A 64 15.58 7.62 6.06
C PRO A 64 16.26 7.20 4.75
N ALA A 65 15.53 6.55 3.84
CA ALA A 65 16.04 6.06 2.56
C ALA A 65 15.17 6.53 1.41
N ARG A 66 15.79 6.70 0.24
CA ARG A 66 15.10 7.05 -1.00
C ARG A 66 14.12 5.93 -1.40
N ILE A 67 12.90 6.32 -1.74
CA ILE A 67 11.87 5.43 -2.28
C ILE A 67 11.40 5.93 -3.66
N PRO A 68 10.82 5.06 -4.52
CA PRO A 68 10.47 5.41 -5.89
C PRO A 68 9.17 6.22 -5.96
N VAL A 69 9.21 7.49 -5.52
CA VAL A 69 8.06 8.40 -5.55
C VAL A 69 7.60 8.62 -7.00
N PRO A 70 6.32 8.38 -7.35
CA PRO A 70 5.83 8.56 -8.71
C PRO A 70 6.00 9.98 -9.22
N LEU A 71 6.64 10.11 -10.38
CA LEU A 71 6.76 11.35 -11.14
C LEU A 71 5.57 11.54 -12.09
N HIS A 72 4.87 10.45 -12.41
CA HIS A 72 3.69 10.48 -13.24
C HIS A 72 2.73 9.35 -12.90
N LEU A 73 1.43 9.65 -12.87
CA LEU A 73 0.34 8.68 -12.86
C LEU A 73 -0.35 8.71 -14.23
N GLY A 74 -0.07 7.71 -15.04
CA GLY A 74 -0.57 7.57 -16.39
C GLY A 74 -1.99 7.01 -16.44
N ARG A 75 -2.74 7.45 -17.46
CA ARG A 75 -4.09 6.98 -17.78
C ARG A 75 -4.03 5.78 -18.73
N PRO A 76 -5.10 4.95 -18.79
CA PRO A 76 -5.30 3.95 -19.84
C PRO A 76 -5.17 4.57 -21.24
N GLY A 77 -4.74 3.78 -22.22
CA GLY A 77 -4.57 4.25 -23.59
C GLY A 77 -3.83 3.27 -24.48
N ALA A 78 -3.93 3.45 -25.80
CA ALA A 78 -3.31 2.57 -26.81
C ALA A 78 -3.63 1.06 -26.58
N GLY A 79 -4.87 0.76 -26.18
CA GLY A 79 -5.31 -0.60 -25.88
C GLY A 79 -4.96 -1.11 -24.48
N TYR A 80 -4.14 -0.40 -23.70
CA TYR A 80 -3.85 -0.77 -22.31
C TYR A 80 -4.93 -0.24 -21.36
N PRO A 81 -5.56 -1.11 -20.54
CA PRO A 81 -6.80 -0.77 -19.82
C PRO A 81 -6.59 -0.12 -18.45
N TRP A 82 -5.38 -0.15 -17.89
CA TRP A 82 -5.14 0.22 -16.49
C TRP A 82 -4.34 1.52 -16.34
N ARG A 83 -4.41 2.11 -15.15
CA ARG A 83 -3.49 3.18 -14.74
C ARG A 83 -2.12 2.58 -14.45
N TRP A 84 -1.09 3.40 -14.59
CA TRP A 84 0.31 2.98 -14.49
C TRP A 84 1.14 4.15 -13.96
N THR A 85 2.34 3.90 -13.45
CA THR A 85 3.19 4.97 -12.88
C THR A 85 4.55 5.03 -13.57
N VAL A 86 5.11 6.24 -13.69
CA VAL A 86 6.56 6.42 -13.91
C VAL A 86 7.21 6.85 -12.62
N VAL A 87 8.25 6.13 -12.21
CA VAL A 87 9.03 6.37 -11.00
C VAL A 87 10.52 6.56 -11.34
N PRO A 88 11.32 7.20 -10.47
CA PRO A 88 12.77 7.22 -10.62
C PRO A 88 13.35 5.81 -10.51
N TRP A 89 14.42 5.56 -11.28
CA TRP A 89 15.30 4.44 -11.04
C TRP A 89 16.12 4.66 -9.78
N ILE A 90 16.15 3.66 -8.91
CA ILE A 90 17.01 3.65 -7.73
C ILE A 90 18.13 2.66 -8.02
N GLY A 91 19.32 3.19 -8.28
CA GLY A 91 20.51 2.38 -8.48
C GLY A 91 20.87 1.60 -7.20
N GLY A 92 21.42 0.41 -7.39
CA GLY A 92 21.84 -0.48 -6.31
C GLY A 92 21.64 -1.94 -6.69
N SER A 93 22.04 -2.83 -5.79
CA SER A 93 21.86 -4.27 -5.93
C SER A 93 20.93 -4.78 -4.84
N THR A 94 20.05 -5.72 -5.18
CA THR A 94 19.19 -6.38 -4.20
C THR A 94 20.04 -7.22 -3.25
N PRO A 95 19.90 -7.07 -1.92
CA PRO A 95 20.57 -7.95 -0.97
C PRO A 95 20.22 -9.44 -1.21
N PRO A 96 21.14 -10.37 -0.92
CA PRO A 96 20.92 -11.79 -1.16
C PRO A 96 19.70 -12.32 -0.39
N ARG A 97 18.87 -13.15 -1.03
CA ARG A 97 17.64 -13.70 -0.43
C ARG A 97 17.89 -14.53 0.83
N GLN A 98 19.06 -15.17 0.92
CA GLN A 98 19.43 -16.03 2.04
C GLN A 98 19.91 -15.25 3.28
N GLY A 99 19.88 -13.92 3.22
CA GLY A 99 20.33 -13.05 4.30
C GLY A 99 21.78 -12.58 4.13
N SER A 100 22.16 -11.62 4.96
CA SER A 100 23.48 -11.00 4.97
C SER A 100 23.98 -10.86 6.41
N ALA A 101 25.29 -11.03 6.63
CA ALA A 101 25.95 -10.76 7.91
C ALA A 101 26.26 -9.26 8.11
N ASP A 102 25.81 -8.40 7.20
CA ASP A 102 26.04 -6.96 7.24
C ASP A 102 25.22 -6.28 8.36
N ILE A 103 25.92 -5.95 9.44
CA ILE A 103 25.36 -5.28 10.62
C ILE A 103 24.89 -3.86 10.28
N ALA A 104 25.54 -3.16 9.34
CA ALA A 104 25.12 -1.82 8.94
C ALA A 104 23.77 -1.89 8.20
N LEU A 105 23.65 -2.81 7.24
CA LEU A 105 22.39 -3.07 6.54
C LEU A 105 21.25 -3.43 7.52
N ALA A 106 21.52 -4.28 8.52
CA ALA A 106 20.53 -4.64 9.54
C ALA A 106 20.08 -3.42 10.36
N ARG A 107 21.00 -2.51 10.71
CA ARG A 107 20.70 -1.28 11.43
C ARG A 107 19.85 -0.33 10.59
N ASP A 108 20.19 -0.16 9.31
CA ASP A 108 19.48 0.71 8.38
C ASP A 108 18.07 0.19 8.09
N LEU A 109 17.92 -1.12 7.90
CA LEU A 109 16.62 -1.77 7.76
C LEU A 109 15.76 -1.57 9.01
N ALA A 110 16.34 -1.70 10.20
CA ALA A 110 15.63 -1.47 11.46
C ALA A 110 15.21 0.00 11.61
N ALA A 111 16.06 0.96 11.21
CA ALA A 111 15.72 2.38 11.20
C ALA A 111 14.58 2.69 10.22
N PHE A 112 14.66 2.14 9.01
CA PHE A 112 13.62 2.27 7.99
C PHE A 112 12.28 1.71 8.48
N ALA A 113 12.26 0.48 9.03
CA ALA A 113 11.04 -0.14 9.53
C ALA A 113 10.41 0.64 10.70
N ARG A 114 11.23 1.20 11.61
CA ARG A 114 10.74 2.07 12.68
C ARG A 114 10.09 3.34 12.14
N ALA A 115 10.76 4.01 11.19
CA ALA A 115 10.24 5.23 10.57
C ALA A 115 8.92 4.95 9.83
N LEU A 116 8.87 3.87 9.03
CA LEU A 116 7.67 3.46 8.31
C LEU A 116 6.49 3.20 9.26
N HIS A 117 6.72 2.51 10.38
CA HIS A 117 5.66 2.22 11.36
C HIS A 117 5.17 3.45 12.13
N ALA A 118 5.93 4.55 12.14
CA ALA A 118 5.56 5.78 12.81
C ALA A 118 4.63 6.67 11.98
N VAL A 119 4.53 6.44 10.67
CA VAL A 119 3.64 7.20 9.77
C VAL A 119 2.18 6.82 10.07
N ASP A 120 1.32 7.83 10.28
CA ASP A 120 -0.11 7.61 10.49
C ASP A 120 -0.78 6.98 9.25
N PRO A 121 -1.32 5.75 9.35
CA PRO A 121 -1.93 5.07 8.21
C PRO A 121 -3.43 5.39 8.05
N SER A 122 -3.98 6.35 8.82
CA SER A 122 -5.42 6.64 8.92
C SER A 122 -6.11 6.85 7.57
N GLY A 123 -5.43 7.42 6.58
CA GLY A 123 -5.99 7.61 5.23
C GLY A 123 -6.02 6.37 4.33
N GLY A 124 -5.28 5.29 4.63
CA GLY A 124 -5.04 4.16 3.70
C GLY A 124 -5.72 2.85 4.10
N ARG A 125 -5.89 2.64 5.41
CA ARG A 125 -6.63 1.47 5.94
C ARG A 125 -8.14 1.55 5.73
N SER A 126 -8.69 2.75 5.56
CA SER A 126 -10.11 2.96 5.27
C SER A 126 -10.48 2.37 3.91
N GLN A 127 -9.67 2.63 2.88
CA GLN A 127 -9.93 2.17 1.52
C GLN A 127 -9.88 0.63 1.41
N ALA A 128 -8.92 -0.04 2.05
CA ALA A 128 -8.87 -1.50 2.07
C ALA A 128 -10.10 -2.15 2.76
N ARG A 129 -10.63 -1.53 3.82
CA ARG A 129 -11.85 -2.00 4.49
C ARG A 129 -13.10 -1.78 3.63
N GLU A 130 -13.19 -0.63 2.97
CA GLU A 130 -14.29 -0.29 2.08
C GLU A 130 -14.31 -1.22 0.86
N THR A 131 -13.17 -1.43 0.20
CA THR A 131 -13.04 -2.40 -0.90
C THR A 131 -13.36 -3.82 -0.48
N TYR A 132 -12.91 -4.26 0.70
CA TYR A 132 -13.29 -5.57 1.24
C TYR A 132 -14.80 -5.67 1.45
N ARG A 133 -15.42 -4.63 2.01
CA ARG A 133 -16.87 -4.59 2.24
C ARG A 133 -17.66 -4.66 0.94
N GLU A 134 -17.28 -3.87 -0.06
CA GLU A 134 -17.90 -3.85 -1.38
C GLU A 134 -17.78 -5.22 -2.07
N ALA A 135 -16.60 -5.85 -1.99
CA ALA A 135 -16.35 -7.15 -2.61
C ALA A 135 -17.19 -8.28 -1.98
N MET A 136 -17.44 -8.24 -0.67
CA MET A 136 -18.20 -9.29 0.00
C MET A 136 -19.72 -9.13 -0.13
N GLY A 137 -20.22 -7.93 -0.46
CA GLY A 137 -21.64 -7.67 -0.74
C GLY A 137 -22.59 -7.96 0.43
N TYR A 138 -22.10 -8.01 1.68
CA TYR A 138 -22.91 -8.36 2.83
C TYR A 138 -23.94 -7.28 3.18
N ASP A 139 -25.14 -7.72 3.57
CA ASP A 139 -26.14 -6.82 4.11
C ASP A 139 -25.65 -6.14 5.41
N GLY A 140 -26.23 -4.98 5.73
CA GLY A 140 -25.79 -4.19 6.88
C GLY A 140 -25.97 -4.89 8.23
N ALA A 141 -26.89 -5.84 8.37
CA ALA A 141 -27.07 -6.60 9.60
C ALA A 141 -25.97 -7.65 9.76
N THR A 142 -25.60 -8.35 8.69
CA THR A 142 -24.48 -9.28 8.62
C THR A 142 -23.16 -8.55 8.91
N TRP A 143 -22.96 -7.36 8.35
CA TRP A 143 -21.77 -6.53 8.64
C TRP A 143 -21.70 -6.11 10.11
N ARG A 144 -22.79 -5.59 10.69
CA ARG A 144 -22.84 -5.23 12.12
C ARG A 144 -22.57 -6.43 13.03
N ARG A 145 -23.07 -7.62 12.65
CA ARG A 145 -22.80 -8.86 13.39
C ARG A 145 -21.30 -9.20 13.35
N ALA A 146 -20.65 -9.07 12.20
CA ALA A 146 -19.21 -9.26 12.09
C ALA A 146 -18.41 -8.24 12.92
N CYS A 147 -18.82 -6.97 12.95
CA CYS A 147 -18.24 -5.96 13.84
C CYS A 147 -18.37 -6.37 15.33
N GLY A 148 -19.51 -6.92 15.73
CA GLY A 148 -19.72 -7.47 17.08
C GLY A 148 -18.76 -8.62 17.40
N TRP A 149 -18.56 -9.55 16.46
CA TRP A 149 -17.58 -10.65 16.60
C TRP A 149 -16.13 -10.16 16.69
N ALA A 150 -15.78 -9.04 16.06
CA ALA A 150 -14.45 -8.43 16.18
C ALA A 150 -14.29 -7.64 17.49
N LEU A 151 -15.37 -7.04 18.02
CA LEU A 151 -15.34 -6.24 19.24
C LEU A 151 -15.17 -7.08 20.50
N ALA A 152 -15.87 -8.21 20.60
CA ALA A 152 -15.85 -9.07 21.78
C ALA A 152 -14.44 -9.54 22.20
N PRO A 153 -13.63 -10.18 21.32
CA PRO A 153 -12.28 -10.61 21.68
C PRO A 153 -11.34 -9.41 21.93
N ALA A 154 -11.59 -8.26 21.31
CA ALA A 154 -10.80 -7.06 21.56
C ALA A 154 -11.06 -6.49 22.96
N LEU A 155 -12.30 -6.49 23.44
CA LEU A 155 -12.64 -6.08 24.81
C LEU A 155 -12.04 -7.05 25.84
N THR A 156 -12.24 -8.36 25.66
CA THR A 156 -11.67 -9.39 26.54
C THR A 156 -10.13 -9.32 26.55
N GLY A 157 -9.52 -9.17 25.37
CA GLY A 157 -8.07 -9.05 25.25
C GLY A 157 -7.53 -7.77 25.90
N LEU A 158 -8.25 -6.64 25.79
CA LEU A 158 -7.83 -5.41 26.46
C LEU A 158 -7.82 -5.57 27.98
N ASP A 159 -8.89 -6.13 28.55
CA ASP A 159 -8.98 -6.32 30.00
C ASP A 159 -7.92 -7.32 30.51
N TYR A 160 -7.71 -8.41 29.78
CA TYR A 160 -6.72 -9.43 30.14
C TYR A 160 -5.26 -8.92 30.02
N TYR A 161 -4.94 -8.19 28.95
CA TYR A 161 -3.56 -7.77 28.65
C TYR A 161 -3.19 -6.37 29.16
N ARG A 162 -4.11 -5.66 29.81
CA ARG A 162 -3.96 -4.25 30.22
C ARG A 162 -2.65 -3.91 30.94
N HIS A 163 -2.11 -4.83 31.73
CA HIS A 163 -0.89 -4.65 32.53
C HIS A 163 0.21 -5.66 32.22
N THR A 164 -0.10 -6.74 31.51
CA THR A 164 0.83 -7.86 31.24
C THR A 164 1.43 -7.79 29.85
N PHE A 165 0.74 -7.19 28.87
CA PHE A 165 1.22 -7.13 27.50
C PHE A 165 0.80 -5.83 26.79
N PRO A 166 1.56 -4.72 26.98
CA PRO A 166 1.18 -3.39 26.49
C PRO A 166 0.94 -3.32 24.98
N ARG A 167 1.71 -4.06 24.17
CA ARG A 167 1.56 -4.09 22.71
C ARG A 167 0.23 -4.71 22.27
N MET A 168 -0.19 -5.78 22.96
CA MET A 168 -1.49 -6.43 22.70
C MET A 168 -2.64 -5.55 23.17
N ALA A 169 -2.53 -4.96 24.38
CA ALA A 169 -3.51 -4.01 24.87
C ALA A 169 -3.72 -2.83 23.89
N GLU A 170 -2.64 -2.29 23.31
CA GLU A 170 -2.76 -1.23 22.31
C GLU A 170 -3.38 -1.73 20.99
N GLY A 171 -3.09 -2.97 20.58
CA GLY A 171 -3.79 -3.63 19.47
C GLY A 171 -5.30 -3.71 19.69
N CYS A 172 -5.71 -4.15 20.88
CA CYS A 172 -7.11 -4.22 21.29
C CYS A 172 -7.78 -2.84 21.31
N ARG A 173 -7.13 -1.81 21.89
CA ARG A 173 -7.66 -0.43 21.89
C ARG A 173 -7.86 0.11 20.48
N ARG A 174 -6.93 -0.14 19.57
CA ARG A 174 -7.07 0.26 18.16
C ARG A 174 -8.24 -0.44 17.48
N MET A 175 -8.43 -1.75 17.74
CA MET A 175 -9.57 -2.50 17.19
C MET A 175 -10.90 -1.95 17.70
N ILE A 176 -11.02 -1.70 19.01
CA ILE A 176 -12.22 -1.12 19.62
C ILE A 176 -12.54 0.24 18.99
N ARG A 177 -11.55 1.15 18.91
CA ARG A 177 -11.73 2.47 18.27
C ARG A 177 -12.17 2.34 16.81
N ALA A 178 -11.59 1.41 16.05
CA ALA A 178 -11.94 1.19 14.65
C ALA A 178 -13.38 0.67 14.50
N VAL A 179 -13.82 -0.27 15.35
CA VAL A 179 -15.20 -0.78 15.32
C VAL A 179 -16.21 0.31 15.71
N ILE A 180 -15.90 1.11 16.73
CA ILE A 180 -16.77 2.23 17.14
C ILE A 180 -16.91 3.24 16.00
N ALA A 181 -15.81 3.63 15.36
CA ALA A 181 -15.83 4.54 14.23
C ALA A 181 -16.64 3.98 13.04
N GLU A 182 -16.47 2.68 12.73
CA GLU A 182 -17.21 1.98 11.68
C GLU A 182 -18.73 1.99 11.94
N LEU A 183 -19.16 1.78 13.19
CA LEU A 183 -20.58 1.80 13.56
C LEU A 183 -21.16 3.21 13.65
N ALA A 184 -20.36 4.20 14.04
CA ALA A 184 -20.79 5.60 14.17
C ALA A 184 -21.05 6.27 12.81
N VAL A 185 -20.30 5.91 11.76
CA VAL A 185 -20.50 6.45 10.41
C VAL A 185 -21.77 5.90 9.74
N ASN A 186 -22.34 4.78 10.22
CA ASN A 186 -23.48 4.14 9.56
C ASN A 186 -24.55 3.61 10.54
N PRO A 187 -25.30 4.51 11.22
CA PRO A 187 -26.26 4.15 12.28
C PRO A 187 -27.55 3.48 11.76
N ALA A 188 -27.84 3.51 10.46
CA ALA A 188 -29.07 2.97 9.91
C ALA A 188 -28.81 2.05 8.73
N GLY A 189 -29.17 0.76 8.88
CA GLY A 189 -29.61 0.01 7.70
C GLY A 189 -30.78 0.76 7.09
N ARG A 190 -30.64 1.27 5.87
CA ARG A 190 -31.79 1.73 5.08
C ARG A 190 -32.71 0.54 4.92
N ARG A 191 -33.76 0.48 5.75
CA ARG A 191 -34.97 -0.27 5.46
C ARG A 191 -35.52 0.36 4.18
N ARG A 192 -35.59 -0.42 3.11
CA ARG A 192 -36.63 -0.21 2.09
C ARG A 192 -37.94 -0.72 2.68
#